data_AF-A0A4Y2AD13-F1
#
_entry.id   AF-A0A4Y2AD13-F1
#
_cell.length_a   1.000
_cell.length_b   1.000
_cell.length_c   1.000
_cell.angle_alpha   90.00
_cell.angle_beta   90.00
_cell.angle_gamma   90.00
#
_symmetry.space_group_name_H-M   'P 1'
#
loop_
_entity.id
_entity.type
_entity.pdbx_description
1 polymer ?
#
loop_
_entity_poly.entity_id
_entity_poly.type
_entity_poly.pdbx_seq_one_letter_code
_entity_poly.pdbx_strand_id
1 'polypeptide(L)' 'MRIIRAFVDKWPGKRIFGPYRFLPLFFIFGAALEFTMIKWEFRGVNFYKTFKRRQAEEIVADEIRRNLI' A
#
# COMPACT_ATOMS: atom_id res chain seq x y z
N MET A 1 -18.45 -23.94 -17.55
CA MET A 1 -17.65 -23.56 -16.35
C MET A 1 -17.15 -24.80 -15.58
N ARG A 2 -16.11 -25.49 -16.07
CA ARG A 2 -15.51 -26.67 -15.38
C ARG A 2 -14.13 -26.36 -14.78
N ILE A 3 -13.36 -25.50 -15.45
CA ILE A 3 -11.99 -25.14 -15.08
C ILE A 3 -11.95 -24.39 -13.74
N ILE A 4 -12.83 -23.41 -13.55
CA ILE A 4 -12.90 -22.60 -12.32
C ILE A 4 -13.15 -23.48 -11.09
N ARG A 5 -14.07 -24.45 -11.19
CA ARG A 5 -14.36 -25.39 -10.09
C ARG A 5 -13.16 -26.26 -9.76
N ALA A 6 -12.46 -26.78 -10.77
CA ALA A 6 -11.26 -27.60 -10.56
C ALA A 6 -10.13 -26.81 -9.86
N PHE A 7 -9.94 -25.54 -10.21
CA PHE A 7 -8.98 -24.67 -9.53
C PHE A 7 -9.38 -24.35 -8.09
N VAL A 8 -10.67 -24.06 -7.85
CA VAL A 8 -11.19 -23.76 -6.51
C VAL A 8 -11.20 -25.00 -5.60
N ASP A 9 -11.38 -26.19 -6.15
CA ASP A 9 -11.36 -27.46 -5.41
C ASP A 9 -9.94 -27.94 -5.07
N LYS A 10 -8.94 -27.57 -5.87
CA LYS A 10 -7.52 -27.83 -5.58
C LYS A 10 -6.94 -26.94 -4.48
N TRP A 11 -7.69 -25.93 -4.01
CA TRP A 11 -7.18 -24.98 -3.02
C TRP A 11 -6.99 -25.66 -1.65
N PRO A 12 -5.75 -25.73 -1.13
CA PRO A 12 -5.48 -26.33 0.18
C PRO A 12 -6.07 -25.46 1.29
N GLY A 13 -6.77 -26.08 2.25
CA GLY A 13 -7.46 -25.37 3.33
C GLY A 13 -8.99 -25.45 3.29
N LYS A 14 -9.58 -26.07 2.24
CA LYS A 14 -11.03 -26.34 2.16
C LYS A 14 -11.58 -27.12 3.37
N ARG A 15 -10.76 -27.99 3.97
CA ARG A 15 -11.13 -28.85 5.12
C ARG A 15 -10.89 -28.20 6.49
N ILE A 16 -10.04 -27.17 6.58
CA ILE A 16 -9.60 -26.56 7.86
C ILE A 16 -10.16 -25.14 8.02
N PHE A 17 -10.23 -24.36 6.95
CA PHE A 17 -10.70 -22.97 6.94
C PHE A 17 -12.11 -22.79 6.36
N GLY A 18 -12.73 -23.85 5.83
CA GLY A 18 -14.12 -23.84 5.34
C GLY A 18 -14.43 -22.65 4.40
N PRO A 19 -15.45 -21.82 4.68
CA PRO A 19 -15.79 -20.65 3.86
C PRO A 19 -14.71 -19.54 3.90
N TYR A 20 -13.84 -19.52 4.92
CA TYR A 20 -12.80 -18.50 5.11
C TYR A 20 -11.45 -18.83 4.44
N ARG A 21 -11.40 -19.83 3.55
CA ARG A 21 -10.19 -20.24 2.81
C ARG A 21 -9.50 -19.14 2.00
N PHE A 22 -10.19 -18.05 1.68
CA PHE A 22 -9.64 -16.89 0.97
C PHE A 22 -9.11 -15.81 1.91
N LEU A 23 -9.42 -15.88 3.20
CA LEU A 23 -9.00 -14.90 4.20
C LEU A 23 -7.48 -14.69 4.24
N PRO A 24 -6.63 -15.73 4.18
CA PRO A 24 -5.18 -15.54 4.13
C PRO A 24 -4.73 -14.79 2.88
N LEU A 25 -5.42 -15.00 1.75
CA LEU A 25 -5.10 -14.31 0.50
C LEU A 25 -5.40 -12.82 0.61
N PHE A 26 -6.56 -12.45 1.15
CA PHE A 26 -6.93 -11.05 1.39
C PHE A 26 -6.00 -10.37 2.39
N PHE A 27 -5.54 -11.10 3.42
CA PHE A 27 -4.58 -10.58 4.39
C PHE A 27 -3.22 -10.29 3.73
N ILE A 28 -2.70 -11.22 2.93
CA ILE A 28 -1.46 -11.03 2.17
C ILE A 28 -1.62 -9.88 1.17
N PHE A 29 -2.76 -9.77 0.48
CA PHE A 29 -3.04 -8.66 -0.42
C PHE A 29 -3.11 -7.32 0.32
N GLY A 30 -3.75 -7.25 1.48
CA GLY A 30 -3.79 -6.04 2.31
C GLY A 30 -2.38 -5.61 2.74
N ALA A 31 -1.59 -6.54 3.26
CA ALA A 31 -0.20 -6.29 3.64
C ALA A 31 0.67 -5.90 2.42
N ALA A 32 0.44 -6.51 1.26
CA ALA A 32 1.13 -6.17 0.03
C ALA A 32 0.73 -4.78 -0.48
N LEU A 33 -0.53 -4.37 -0.35
CA LEU A 33 -0.99 -3.02 -0.69
C LEU A 33 -0.37 -1.98 0.23
N GLU A 34 -0.37 -2.20 1.54
CA GLU A 34 0.30 -1.32 2.52
C GLU A 34 1.80 -1.21 2.21
N PHE A 35 2.46 -2.33 1.94
CA PHE A 35 3.87 -2.36 1.57
C PHE A 35 4.15 -1.68 0.23
N THR A 36 3.25 -1.84 -0.74
CA THR A 36 3.31 -1.16 -2.04
C THR A 36 3.16 0.34 -1.83
N MET A 37 2.18 0.81 -1.07
CA MET A 37 2.02 2.24 -0.79
C MET A 37 3.26 2.87 -0.15
N ILE A 38 3.94 2.15 0.74
CA ILE A 38 5.13 2.64 1.44
C ILE A 38 6.39 2.55 0.57
N LYS A 39 6.53 1.48 -0.22
CA LYS A 39 7.81 1.12 -0.87
C LYS A 39 7.82 1.30 -2.39
N TRP A 40 6.65 1.47 -3.00
CA TRP A 40 6.52 1.63 -4.45
C TRP A 40 6.86 3.06 -4.87
N GLU A 41 8.16 3.34 -4.91
CA GLU A 41 8.73 4.47 -5.64
C GLU A 41 9.13 3.99 -7.02
N PHE A 42 8.17 3.96 -7.95
CA PHE A 42 8.48 3.59 -9.33
C PHE A 42 9.29 4.72 -9.99
N ARG A 43 10.53 4.42 -10.40
CA ARG A 43 11.42 5.31 -11.19
C ARG A 43 11.92 6.60 -10.49
N GLY A 44 12.17 6.59 -9.19
CA GLY A 44 12.91 7.67 -8.51
C GLY A 44 12.16 9.01 -8.39
N VAL A 45 10.91 9.09 -8.82
CA VAL A 45 9.98 10.19 -8.50
C VAL A 45 9.20 9.81 -7.26
N ASN A 46 9.90 9.93 -6.15
CA ASN A 46 9.33 9.80 -4.83
C ASN A 46 8.36 10.98 -4.62
N PHE A 47 7.06 10.75 -4.85
CA PHE A 47 6.00 11.76 -4.67
C PHE A 47 6.09 12.42 -3.29
N TYR A 48 6.57 11.67 -2.30
CA TYR A 48 6.82 12.13 -0.93
C TYR A 48 7.95 13.15 -0.86
N LYS A 49 9.07 12.97 -1.58
CA LYS A 49 10.16 13.97 -1.63
C LYS A 49 9.69 15.29 -2.24
N THR A 50 8.91 15.25 -3.31
CA THR A 50 8.44 16.47 -3.98
C THR A 50 7.41 17.21 -3.13
N PHE A 51 6.50 16.48 -2.47
CA PHE A 51 5.49 17.07 -1.59
C PHE A 51 6.08 17.56 -0.25
N LYS A 52 6.99 16.79 0.38
CA LYS A 52 7.71 17.20 1.59
C LYS A 52 8.61 18.41 1.35
N ARG A 53 9.25 18.50 0.17
CA ARG A 53 10.13 19.63 -0.14
C ARG A 53 9.35 20.94 -0.14
N ARG A 54 8.13 20.97 -0.70
CA ARG A 54 7.28 22.17 -0.67
C ARG A 54 6.83 22.55 0.74
N GLN A 55 6.45 21.57 1.57
CA GLN A 55 6.09 21.86 2.97
C GLN A 55 7.27 22.38 3.79
N ALA A 56 8.48 21.85 3.57
CA ALA A 56 9.68 22.36 4.25
C ALA A 56 10.02 23.79 3.80
N GLU A 57 9.88 24.10 2.51
CA GLU A 57 10.06 25.46 1.96
C GLU A 57 9.02 26.44 2.53
N GLU A 58 7.76 26.03 2.69
CA GLU A 58 6.68 26.84 3.25
C GLU A 58 6.88 27.15 4.74
N ILE A 59 7.27 26.16 5.54
CA ILE A 59 7.59 26.34 6.97
C ILE A 59 8.76 27.32 7.16
N VAL A 60 9.83 27.16 6.38
CA VAL A 60 11.00 28.07 6.45
C VAL A 60 10.65 29.48 5.98
N ALA A 61 9.82 29.61 4.92
CA ALA A 61 9.37 30.92 4.45
C ALA A 61 8.50 31.64 5.49
N ASP A 62 7.61 30.93 6.19
CA ASP A 62 6.80 31.47 7.28
C ASP A 62 7.64 31.88 8.50
N GLU A 63 8.69 31.13 8.81
CA GLU A 63 9.60 31.46 9.91
C GLU A 63 10.46 32.69 9.59
N ILE A 64 10.96 32.81 8.36
CA ILE A 64 11.65 34.00 7.88
C ILE A 64 10.72 35.21 7.88
N ARG A 65 9.46 35.05 7.43
CA ARG A 65 8.46 36.12 7.43
C ARG A 65 8.08 36.56 8.85
N ARG A 66 7.99 35.63 9.81
CA ARG A 66 7.77 35.96 11.23
C ARG A 66 8.94 36.70 11.88
N ASN A 67 10.18 36.38 11.51
CA ASN A 67 11.37 37.06 12.04
C ASN A 67 11.64 38.43 11.41
N LEU A 68 10.94 38.79 10.33
CA LEU A 68 11.06 40.07 9.62
C LEU A 68 9.97 41.09 10.00
N ILE A 69 9.04 40.73 10.87
CA ILE A 69 7.99 41.60 11.44
C ILE A 69 8.31 41.86 12.90
#